data_AF-A0A956HXL0-F1
#
_entry.id   AF-A0A956HXL0-F1
#
_cell.length_a   1.000
_cell.length_b   1.000
_cell.length_c   1.000
_cell.angle_alpha   90.00
_cell.angle_beta   90.00
_cell.angle_gamma   90.00
#
_symmetry.space_group_name_H-M   'P 1'
#
loop_
_entity.id
_entity.type
_entity.pdbx_description
1 polymer ?
#
loop_
_entity_poly.entity_id
_entity_poly.type
_entity_poly.pdbx_seq_one_letter_code
_entity_poly.pdbx_strand_id
1 'polypeptide(L)'
;ALVDRGADVMARSGVYGLLVLMNASLPLAYTAPAGVKPLVMTGDLVQMAPRRLFETLRFVLEMCVPGALRPGGDGWALTARVRLIHASVRDRLSRSPEWRAADWGVPINQFDMLGTNLAFSASFMQGMRRLGFSYAEDESRAVMELWRVSGHWIGVTPELLVRTEGEGRRAAAAIMVCQEMPDDDSRALVESLLRVPFVPWATQTNRVMSTVYAALSRALIGNVYADALGYPHTPVAPILAGYRVAASASDWRRRSLPAGERIAVELGRASWRTALGVGLGGRPAEFRIPGRGGAVRSKRFLRGRSVPPRVAQAKAGRRTG
;
A
#
# COMPACT_ATOMS: atom_id res chain seq x y z
N ALA A 1 8.04 -7.70 22.30
CA ALA A 1 7.52 -9.08 22.15
C ALA A 1 6.48 -9.18 21.04
N LEU A 2 5.23 -8.72 21.22
CA LEU A 2 4.18 -8.92 20.19
C LEU A 2 4.44 -8.14 18.88
N VAL A 3 4.89 -6.88 18.98
CA VAL A 3 5.31 -6.06 17.81
C VAL A 3 6.47 -6.73 17.06
N ASP A 4 7.47 -7.23 17.79
CA ASP A 4 8.64 -7.89 17.22
C ASP A 4 8.25 -9.18 16.48
N ARG A 5 7.29 -9.95 17.04
CA ARG A 5 6.70 -11.09 16.36
C ARG A 5 5.95 -10.68 15.09
N GLY A 6 5.23 -9.57 15.11
CA GLY A 6 4.55 -9.05 13.92
C GLY A 6 5.52 -8.70 12.79
N ALA A 7 6.66 -8.12 13.15
CA ALA A 7 7.76 -7.81 12.24
C ALA A 7 8.32 -9.09 11.58
N ASP A 8 8.54 -10.15 12.35
CA ASP A 8 8.98 -11.45 11.81
C ASP A 8 7.93 -12.10 10.91
N VAL A 9 6.67 -12.14 11.35
CA VAL A 9 5.55 -12.71 10.57
C VAL A 9 5.38 -11.99 9.24
N MET A 10 5.53 -10.66 9.22
CA MET A 10 5.44 -9.90 7.98
C MET A 10 6.65 -10.18 7.08
N ALA A 11 7.87 -10.20 7.62
CA ALA A 11 9.08 -10.47 6.85
C ALA A 11 9.08 -11.88 6.23
N ARG A 12 8.55 -12.88 6.94
CA ARG A 12 8.39 -14.27 6.51
C ARG A 12 7.62 -14.44 5.19
N SER A 13 6.78 -13.47 4.83
CA SER A 13 6.05 -13.49 3.57
C SER A 13 6.96 -13.34 2.34
N GLY A 14 8.17 -12.80 2.51
CA GLY A 14 9.18 -12.66 1.46
C GLY A 14 8.62 -12.05 0.17
N VAL A 15 8.95 -12.64 -0.97
CA VAL A 15 8.47 -12.13 -2.28
C VAL A 15 6.95 -12.10 -2.39
N TYR A 16 6.22 -13.01 -1.73
CA TYR A 16 4.75 -12.96 -1.74
C TYR A 16 4.22 -11.73 -1.01
N GLY A 17 4.88 -11.32 0.08
CA GLY A 17 4.60 -10.06 0.74
C GLY A 17 4.81 -8.86 -0.16
N LEU A 18 5.92 -8.82 -0.90
CA LEU A 18 6.18 -7.77 -1.90
C LEU A 18 5.07 -7.72 -2.95
N LEU A 19 4.62 -8.88 -3.44
CA LEU A 19 3.51 -8.97 -4.39
C LEU A 19 2.20 -8.47 -3.79
N VAL A 20 1.89 -8.78 -2.53
CA VAL A 20 0.66 -8.25 -1.88
C VAL A 20 0.76 -6.75 -1.65
N LEU A 21 1.91 -6.24 -1.21
CA LEU A 21 2.11 -4.80 -1.03
C LEU A 21 1.90 -4.05 -2.36
N MET A 22 2.42 -4.59 -3.46
CA MET A 22 2.31 -3.99 -4.78
C MET A 22 0.93 -4.18 -5.44
N ASN A 23 0.27 -5.34 -5.27
CA ASN A 23 -0.96 -5.68 -5.98
C ASN A 23 -2.24 -5.52 -5.14
N ALA A 24 -2.13 -5.31 -3.82
CA ALA A 24 -3.26 -5.07 -2.94
C ALA A 24 -3.10 -3.77 -2.16
N SER A 25 -2.05 -3.63 -1.35
CA SER A 25 -1.93 -2.50 -0.43
C SER A 25 -1.86 -1.16 -1.16
N LEU A 26 -0.95 -1.01 -2.13
CA LEU A 26 -0.83 0.23 -2.93
C LEU A 26 -2.09 0.50 -3.79
N PRO A 27 -2.61 -0.47 -4.57
CA PRO A 27 -3.80 -0.22 -5.38
C PRO A 27 -5.04 0.13 -4.55
N LEU A 28 -5.22 -0.51 -3.37
CA LEU A 28 -6.29 -0.14 -2.44
C LEU A 28 -6.13 1.29 -1.93
N ALA A 29 -4.91 1.72 -1.59
CA ALA A 29 -4.66 3.12 -1.23
C ALA A 29 -4.98 4.08 -2.38
N TYR A 30 -4.72 3.67 -3.63
CA TYR A 30 -5.07 4.45 -4.82
C TYR A 30 -6.56 4.45 -5.15
N THR A 31 -7.39 3.66 -4.46
CA THR A 31 -8.84 3.76 -4.64
C THR A 31 -9.46 5.00 -4.01
N ALA A 32 -8.73 5.69 -3.11
CA ALA A 32 -9.18 6.87 -2.41
C ALA A 32 -8.78 8.15 -3.18
N PRO A 33 -9.70 8.78 -3.95
CA PRO A 33 -9.34 9.92 -4.80
C PRO A 33 -8.82 11.13 -4.00
N ALA A 34 -9.34 11.38 -2.80
CA ALA A 34 -8.82 12.41 -1.89
C ALA A 34 -7.43 12.04 -1.35
N GLY A 35 -7.25 10.79 -0.94
CA GLY A 35 -6.00 10.26 -0.38
C GLY A 35 -4.81 10.28 -1.36
N VAL A 36 -5.07 10.22 -2.67
CA VAL A 36 -4.02 10.31 -3.70
C VAL A 36 -3.58 11.74 -4.02
N LYS A 37 -4.39 12.77 -3.69
CA LYS A 37 -4.05 14.16 -4.03
C LYS A 37 -2.74 14.64 -3.42
N PRO A 38 -2.43 14.35 -2.13
CA PRO A 38 -1.14 14.71 -1.57
C PRO A 38 0.04 14.09 -2.34
N LEU A 39 -0.13 12.91 -2.93
CA LEU A 39 0.88 12.32 -3.78
C LEU A 39 1.04 13.19 -5.03
N VAL A 40 -0.02 13.31 -5.84
CA VAL A 40 0.05 13.99 -7.16
C VAL A 40 0.42 15.46 -7.06
N MET A 41 -0.05 16.17 -6.05
CA MET A 41 0.18 17.62 -5.90
C MET A 41 1.55 17.98 -5.29
N THR A 42 2.21 17.06 -4.57
CA THR A 42 3.52 17.36 -3.93
C THR A 42 4.73 16.95 -4.76
N GLY A 43 4.53 16.30 -5.90
CA GLY A 43 5.61 16.00 -6.83
C GLY A 43 5.10 15.48 -8.16
N ASP A 44 5.96 15.54 -9.20
CA ASP A 44 5.77 14.85 -10.48
C ASP A 44 5.84 13.33 -10.23
N LEU A 45 4.82 12.75 -9.58
CA LEU A 45 4.80 11.31 -9.26
C LEU A 45 4.85 10.45 -10.50
N VAL A 46 4.42 10.92 -11.66
CA VAL A 46 4.59 10.14 -12.90
C VAL A 46 6.08 9.91 -13.23
N GLN A 47 6.98 10.83 -12.83
CA GLN A 47 8.43 10.68 -13.03
C GLN A 47 9.17 10.15 -11.79
N MET A 48 8.65 10.40 -10.58
CA MET A 48 9.25 9.99 -9.30
C MET A 48 8.58 8.77 -8.64
N ALA A 49 7.51 8.21 -9.21
CA ALA A 49 6.72 7.11 -8.64
C ALA A 49 7.56 5.89 -8.28
N PRO A 50 8.49 5.40 -9.13
CA PRO A 50 9.31 4.26 -8.77
C PRO A 50 10.12 4.52 -7.50
N ARG A 51 10.72 5.72 -7.38
CA ARG A 51 11.51 6.08 -6.21
C ARG A 51 10.66 6.22 -4.95
N ARG A 52 9.54 6.97 -4.98
CA ARG A 52 8.67 7.13 -3.79
C ARG A 52 8.09 5.81 -3.32
N LEU A 53 7.83 4.90 -4.25
CA LEU A 53 7.39 3.54 -3.96
C LEU A 53 8.46 2.74 -3.22
N PHE A 54 9.72 2.80 -3.65
CA PHE A 54 10.81 2.15 -2.92
C PHE A 54 11.17 2.86 -1.60
N GLU A 55 10.91 4.16 -1.47
CA GLU A 55 10.95 4.86 -0.17
C GLU A 55 9.85 4.34 0.77
N THR A 56 8.65 4.04 0.25
CA THR A 56 7.59 3.40 1.04
C THR A 56 7.97 1.97 1.41
N LEU A 57 8.58 1.21 0.50
CA LEU A 57 9.10 -0.12 0.81
C LEU A 57 10.19 -0.04 1.90
N ARG A 58 11.08 0.96 1.83
CA ARG A 58 12.07 1.23 2.89
C ARG A 58 11.37 1.47 4.22
N PHE A 59 10.31 2.28 4.24
CA PHE A 59 9.54 2.52 5.46
C PHE A 59 8.98 1.22 6.05
N VAL A 60 8.30 0.40 5.23
CA VAL A 60 7.75 -0.91 5.65
C VAL A 60 8.84 -1.83 6.19
N LEU A 61 9.99 -1.89 5.51
CA LEU A 61 11.14 -2.69 5.91
C LEU A 61 11.63 -2.33 7.31
N GLU A 62 11.77 -1.04 7.59
CA GLU A 62 12.23 -0.56 8.88
C GLU A 62 11.23 -0.84 10.00
N MET A 63 9.92 -0.82 9.72
CA MET A 63 8.91 -1.23 10.71
C MET A 63 9.04 -2.70 11.05
N CYS A 64 9.45 -3.52 10.07
CA CYS A 64 9.56 -4.97 10.21
C CYS A 64 10.90 -5.43 10.81
N VAL A 65 11.69 -4.54 11.43
CA VAL A 65 12.90 -4.92 12.18
C VAL A 65 12.57 -5.06 13.67
N PRO A 66 12.87 -6.20 14.33
CA PRO A 66 12.63 -6.37 15.75
C PRO A 66 13.28 -5.26 16.58
N GLY A 67 12.53 -4.68 17.51
CA GLY A 67 12.96 -3.57 18.35
C GLY A 67 12.90 -2.18 17.69
N ALA A 68 12.72 -2.08 16.37
CA ALA A 68 12.83 -0.80 15.65
C ALA A 68 11.75 0.23 16.00
N LEU A 69 10.57 -0.22 16.46
CA LEU A 69 9.46 0.64 16.87
C LEU A 69 9.47 1.07 18.34
N ARG A 70 10.49 0.65 19.11
CA ARG A 70 10.67 1.17 20.48
C ARG A 70 11.15 2.62 20.39
N PRO A 71 10.81 3.48 21.38
CA PRO A 71 11.36 4.85 21.43
C PRO A 71 12.88 4.84 21.28
N GLY A 72 13.40 5.65 20.35
CA GLY A 72 14.82 5.69 19.98
C GLY A 72 15.27 4.67 18.91
N GLY A 73 14.43 3.71 18.53
CA GLY A 73 14.73 2.78 17.43
C GLY A 73 14.57 3.41 16.05
N ASP A 74 15.22 2.82 15.04
CA ASP A 74 15.25 3.37 13.68
C ASP A 74 13.86 3.50 13.04
N GLY A 75 13.00 2.51 13.24
CA GLY A 75 11.62 2.54 12.75
C GLY A 75 10.78 3.62 13.44
N TRP A 76 10.97 3.81 14.74
CA TRP A 76 10.32 4.88 15.50
C TRP A 76 10.79 6.26 15.00
N ALA A 77 12.10 6.47 14.87
CA ALA A 77 12.68 7.73 14.41
C ALA A 77 12.25 8.06 12.97
N LEU A 78 12.23 7.05 12.10
CA LEU A 78 11.75 7.20 10.73
C LEU A 78 10.25 7.54 10.70
N THR A 79 9.44 6.91 11.54
CA THR A 79 8.01 7.21 11.65
C THR A 79 7.76 8.64 12.13
N ALA A 80 8.52 9.12 13.12
CA ALA A 80 8.47 10.51 13.56
C ALA A 80 8.82 11.48 12.41
N ARG A 81 9.83 11.14 11.60
CA ARG A 81 10.21 11.92 10.42
C ARG A 81 9.10 11.95 9.37
N VAL A 82 8.48 10.82 9.05
CA VAL A 82 7.33 10.76 8.12
C VAL A 82 6.15 11.56 8.66
N ARG A 83 5.89 11.54 9.97
CA ARG A 83 4.85 12.37 10.59
C ARG A 83 5.10 13.87 10.38
N LEU A 84 6.36 14.31 10.48
CA LEU A 84 6.73 15.70 10.17
C LEU A 84 6.58 16.04 8.67
N ILE A 85 6.89 15.09 7.78
CA ILE A 85 6.61 15.23 6.35
C ILE A 85 5.11 15.40 6.13
N HIS A 86 4.27 14.55 6.73
CA HIS A 86 2.81 14.65 6.63
C HIS A 86 2.28 15.98 7.16
N ALA A 87 2.81 16.47 8.29
CA ALA A 87 2.43 17.78 8.84
C ALA A 87 2.80 18.93 7.88
N SER A 88 4.01 18.91 7.32
CA SER A 88 4.48 19.91 6.36
C SER A 88 3.67 19.89 5.06
N VAL A 89 3.39 18.70 4.52
CA VAL A 89 2.57 18.53 3.32
C VAL A 89 1.13 18.99 3.58
N ARG A 90 0.54 18.63 4.71
CA ARG A 90 -0.81 19.04 5.09
C ARG A 90 -0.93 20.56 5.17
N ASP A 91 0.01 21.21 5.86
CA ASP A 91 0.05 22.67 5.98
C ASP A 91 0.21 23.36 4.62
N ARG A 92 1.09 22.84 3.75
CA ARG A 92 1.26 23.38 2.39
C ARG A 92 0.01 23.23 1.54
N LEU A 93 -0.60 22.05 1.51
CA LEU A 93 -1.78 21.78 0.68
C LEU A 93 -3.01 22.54 1.18
N SER A 94 -3.16 22.68 2.49
CA SER A 94 -4.27 23.46 3.08
C SER A 94 -4.22 24.94 2.69
N ARG A 95 -3.04 25.45 2.32
CA ARG A 95 -2.83 26.83 1.83
C ARG A 95 -2.82 26.93 0.30
N SER A 96 -2.93 25.81 -0.41
CA SER A 96 -2.94 25.80 -1.88
C SER A 96 -4.33 26.17 -2.41
N PRO A 97 -4.45 27.11 -3.35
CA PRO A 97 -5.72 27.40 -4.02
C PRO A 97 -6.22 26.24 -4.89
N GLU A 98 -5.35 25.29 -5.23
CA GLU A 98 -5.72 24.08 -5.98
C GLU A 98 -6.36 23.00 -5.10
N TRP A 99 -6.24 23.11 -3.77
CA TRP A 99 -6.82 22.14 -2.86
C TRP A 99 -8.33 22.37 -2.69
N ARG A 100 -9.13 21.41 -3.19
CA ARG A 100 -10.59 21.44 -3.11
C ARG A 100 -11.06 20.85 -1.78
N ALA A 101 -10.96 21.62 -0.70
CA ALA A 101 -11.31 21.15 0.65
C ALA A 101 -12.77 20.65 0.78
N ALA A 102 -13.70 21.22 0.02
CA ALA A 102 -15.10 20.79 0.01
C ALA A 102 -15.27 19.35 -0.53
N ASP A 103 -14.40 18.92 -1.44
CA ASP A 103 -14.48 17.60 -2.07
C ASP A 103 -13.53 16.58 -1.41
N TRP A 104 -12.36 17.03 -0.95
CA TRP A 104 -11.28 16.16 -0.46
C TRP A 104 -11.07 16.23 1.06
N GLY A 105 -11.79 17.11 1.76
CA GLY A 105 -11.57 17.35 3.19
C GLY A 105 -10.21 17.97 3.50
N VAL A 106 -9.73 17.74 4.72
CA VAL A 106 -8.39 18.17 5.16
C VAL A 106 -7.33 17.24 4.54
N PRO A 107 -6.22 17.75 3.98
CA PRO A 107 -5.18 16.89 3.42
C PRO A 107 -4.58 15.95 4.47
N ILE A 108 -4.37 14.68 4.11
CA ILE A 108 -3.79 13.66 5.00
C ILE A 108 -4.58 13.63 6.32
N ASN A 109 -5.91 13.59 6.26
CA ASN A 109 -6.76 13.54 7.44
C ASN A 109 -6.67 12.14 8.10
N GLN A 110 -7.32 12.01 9.27
CA GLN A 110 -7.31 10.77 10.05
C GLN A 110 -7.94 9.57 9.29
N PHE A 111 -8.92 9.83 8.43
CA PHE A 111 -9.59 8.80 7.63
C PHE A 111 -8.64 8.24 6.55
N ASP A 112 -7.93 9.10 5.81
CA ASP A 112 -6.93 8.70 4.82
C ASP A 112 -5.72 8.00 5.48
N MET A 113 -5.28 8.50 6.63
CA MET A 113 -4.21 7.89 7.41
C MET A 113 -4.60 6.49 7.91
N LEU A 114 -5.83 6.31 8.40
CA LEU A 114 -6.34 5.00 8.78
C LEU A 114 -6.44 4.07 7.56
N GLY A 115 -6.97 4.53 6.43
CA GLY A 115 -7.06 3.73 5.20
C GLY A 115 -5.70 3.21 4.75
N THR A 116 -4.67 4.06 4.80
CA THR A 116 -3.29 3.68 4.50
C THR A 116 -2.74 2.68 5.53
N ASN A 117 -3.02 2.87 6.82
CA ASN A 117 -2.62 1.92 7.86
C ASN A 117 -3.28 0.54 7.70
N LEU A 118 -4.55 0.51 7.30
CA LEU A 118 -5.30 -0.72 7.01
C LEU A 118 -4.77 -1.45 5.77
N ALA A 119 -4.28 -0.70 4.77
CA ALA A 119 -3.66 -1.27 3.58
C ALA A 119 -2.44 -2.14 3.91
N PHE A 120 -1.64 -1.76 4.92
CA PHE A 120 -0.47 -2.52 5.37
C PHE A 120 -0.78 -3.59 6.42
N SER A 121 -1.93 -3.51 7.08
CA SER A 121 -2.34 -4.43 8.15
C SER A 121 -3.41 -5.43 7.67
N ALA A 122 -4.68 -5.13 7.86
CA ALA A 122 -5.77 -6.06 7.59
C ALA A 122 -5.87 -6.44 6.10
N SER A 123 -5.68 -5.48 5.19
CA SER A 123 -5.73 -5.74 3.74
C SER A 123 -4.53 -6.56 3.27
N PHE A 124 -3.34 -6.33 3.86
CA PHE A 124 -2.16 -7.17 3.61
C PHE A 124 -2.41 -8.61 4.05
N MET A 125 -2.92 -8.81 5.27
CA MET A 125 -3.25 -10.15 5.79
C MET A 125 -4.28 -10.85 4.91
N GLN A 126 -5.34 -10.14 4.50
CA GLN A 126 -6.33 -10.67 3.56
C GLN A 126 -5.70 -11.05 2.23
N GLY A 127 -4.80 -10.21 1.69
CA GLY A 127 -4.11 -10.47 0.44
C GLY A 127 -3.23 -11.72 0.51
N MET A 128 -2.46 -11.87 1.59
CA MET A 128 -1.64 -13.04 1.82
C MET A 128 -2.48 -14.32 1.92
N ARG A 129 -3.62 -14.28 2.62
CA ARG A 129 -4.57 -15.40 2.68
C ARG A 129 -5.14 -15.75 1.31
N ARG A 130 -5.48 -14.75 0.49
CA ARG A 130 -5.97 -14.97 -0.89
C ARG A 130 -4.90 -15.61 -1.78
N LEU A 131 -3.63 -15.29 -1.54
CA LEU A 131 -2.49 -15.95 -2.20
C LEU A 131 -2.20 -17.36 -1.69
N GLY A 132 -2.88 -17.86 -0.65
CA GLY A 132 -2.72 -19.23 -0.15
C GLY A 132 -1.91 -19.38 1.14
N PHE A 133 -1.46 -18.28 1.76
CA PHE A 133 -0.81 -18.36 3.06
C PHE A 133 -1.82 -18.59 4.19
N SER A 134 -1.45 -19.42 5.14
CA SER A 134 -2.22 -19.64 6.36
C SER A 134 -1.52 -18.99 7.54
N TYR A 135 -2.22 -18.09 8.23
CA TYR A 135 -1.75 -17.47 9.47
C TYR A 135 -2.60 -17.88 10.64
N ALA A 136 -1.94 -18.24 11.74
CA ALA A 136 -2.58 -18.45 13.03
C ALA A 136 -3.12 -17.12 13.59
N GLU A 137 -4.04 -17.21 14.56
CA GLU A 137 -4.68 -16.02 15.13
C GLU A 137 -3.67 -15.12 15.86
N ASP A 138 -2.73 -15.70 16.59
CA ASP A 138 -1.68 -14.99 17.29
C ASP A 138 -0.69 -14.30 16.34
N GLU A 139 -0.39 -14.91 15.19
CA GLU A 139 0.38 -14.29 14.11
C GLU A 139 -0.35 -13.09 13.50
N SER A 140 -1.64 -13.24 13.21
CA SER A 140 -2.46 -12.13 12.69
C SER A 140 -2.53 -10.98 13.70
N ARG A 141 -2.79 -11.29 14.98
CA ARG A 141 -2.75 -10.30 16.07
C ARG A 141 -1.40 -9.60 16.19
N ALA A 142 -0.29 -10.31 15.98
CA ALA A 142 1.05 -9.72 16.02
C ALA A 142 1.27 -8.70 14.89
N VAL A 143 0.83 -9.02 13.66
CA VAL A 143 0.89 -8.09 12.52
C VAL A 143 -0.04 -6.89 12.75
N MET A 144 -1.25 -7.11 13.27
CA MET A 144 -2.15 -6.01 13.62
C MET A 144 -1.52 -5.10 14.67
N GLU A 145 -0.90 -5.64 15.72
CA GLU A 145 -0.24 -4.86 16.76
C GLU A 145 0.96 -4.06 16.22
N LEU A 146 1.77 -4.64 15.34
CA LEU A 146 2.86 -3.95 14.65
C LEU A 146 2.35 -2.66 13.99
N TRP A 147 1.30 -2.78 13.18
CA TRP A 147 0.75 -1.64 12.45
C TRP A 147 -0.09 -0.71 13.32
N ARG A 148 -0.68 -1.20 14.40
CA ARG A 148 -1.34 -0.37 15.41
C ARG A 148 -0.35 0.57 16.09
N VAL A 149 0.81 0.04 16.48
CA VAL A 149 1.90 0.83 17.09
C VAL A 149 2.51 1.80 16.07
N SER A 150 2.77 1.36 14.84
CA SER A 150 3.22 2.26 13.76
C SER A 150 2.20 3.38 13.50
N GLY A 151 0.91 3.03 13.45
CA GLY A 151 -0.22 3.95 13.30
C GLY A 151 -0.31 4.99 14.43
N HIS A 152 -0.09 4.56 15.67
CA HIS A 152 0.01 5.47 16.81
C HIS A 152 1.16 6.48 16.64
N TRP A 153 2.36 6.00 16.31
CA TRP A 153 3.53 6.86 16.17
C TRP A 153 3.40 7.86 15.02
N ILE A 154 2.83 7.44 13.88
CA ILE A 154 2.63 8.31 12.72
C ILE A 154 1.52 9.36 12.96
N GLY A 155 0.69 9.16 13.99
CA GLY A 155 -0.30 10.13 14.47
C GLY A 155 -1.75 9.83 14.13
N VAL A 156 -2.09 8.56 13.87
CA VAL A 156 -3.50 8.12 13.85
C VAL A 156 -4.04 8.15 15.28
N THR A 157 -5.25 8.70 15.47
CA THR A 157 -5.83 8.81 16.81
C THR A 157 -6.11 7.42 17.40
N PRO A 158 -5.90 7.21 18.72
CA PRO A 158 -6.05 5.88 19.33
C PRO A 158 -7.41 5.21 19.11
N GLU A 159 -8.48 6.00 18.98
CA GLU A 159 -9.86 5.52 18.82
C GLU A 159 -10.11 4.88 17.45
N LEU A 160 -9.30 5.22 16.45
CA LEU A 160 -9.40 4.67 15.09
C LEU A 160 -8.56 3.41 14.90
N LEU A 161 -7.59 3.17 15.78
CA LEU A 161 -6.61 2.10 15.64
C LEU A 161 -7.20 0.73 15.99
N VAL A 162 -7.43 -0.07 14.95
CA VAL A 162 -7.98 -1.43 15.06
C VAL A 162 -7.00 -2.40 15.72
N ARG A 163 -7.55 -3.40 16.43
CA ARG A 163 -6.77 -4.41 17.18
C ARG A 163 -6.78 -5.78 16.50
N THR A 164 -7.79 -6.06 15.68
CA THR A 164 -7.97 -7.36 15.04
C THR A 164 -8.13 -7.24 13.52
N GLU A 165 -7.80 -8.30 12.79
CA GLU A 165 -8.03 -8.39 11.34
C GLU A 165 -9.53 -8.25 11.01
N GLY A 166 -10.41 -8.72 11.89
CA GLY A 166 -11.86 -8.56 11.77
C GLY A 166 -12.31 -7.10 11.85
N GLU A 167 -11.85 -6.36 12.85
CA GLU A 167 -12.08 -4.92 12.97
C GLU A 167 -11.51 -4.15 11.78
N GLY A 168 -10.28 -4.46 11.39
CA GLY A 168 -9.63 -3.82 10.24
C GLY A 168 -10.39 -4.03 8.93
N ARG A 169 -10.95 -5.22 8.68
CA ARG A 169 -11.82 -5.47 7.52
C ARG A 169 -13.09 -4.65 7.55
N ARG A 170 -13.74 -4.51 8.72
CA ARG A 170 -14.94 -3.67 8.86
C ARG A 170 -14.62 -2.19 8.65
N ALA A 171 -13.52 -1.71 9.24
CA ALA A 171 -13.06 -0.34 9.06
C ALA A 171 -12.70 -0.04 7.60
N ALA A 172 -11.99 -0.96 6.94
CA ALA A 172 -11.67 -0.84 5.51
C ALA A 172 -12.97 -0.79 4.67
N ALA A 173 -13.92 -1.68 4.92
CA ALA A 173 -15.21 -1.65 4.22
C ALA A 173 -15.98 -0.34 4.45
N ALA A 174 -15.97 0.20 5.68
CA ALA A 174 -16.56 1.50 6.00
C ALA A 174 -15.87 2.64 5.23
N ILE A 175 -14.54 2.62 5.11
CA ILE A 175 -13.80 3.59 4.30
C ILE A 175 -14.23 3.51 2.84
N MET A 176 -14.27 2.30 2.27
CA MET A 176 -14.58 2.09 0.86
C MET A 176 -15.98 2.58 0.47
N VAL A 177 -16.96 2.55 1.37
CA VAL A 177 -18.33 3.04 1.10
C VAL A 177 -18.48 4.55 1.29
N CYS A 178 -17.59 5.18 2.07
CA CYS A 178 -17.61 6.63 2.33
C CYS A 178 -16.81 7.44 1.31
N GLN A 179 -15.93 6.81 0.54
CA GLN A 179 -15.13 7.49 -0.47
C GLN A 179 -15.75 7.40 -1.87
N GLU A 180 -15.40 8.36 -2.73
CA GLU A 180 -15.74 8.31 -4.15
C GLU A 180 -14.96 7.23 -4.91
N MET A 181 -15.41 6.92 -6.12
CA MET A 181 -14.70 6.00 -7.00
C MET A 181 -13.39 6.61 -7.51
N PRO A 182 -12.39 5.76 -7.87
CA PRO A 182 -11.10 6.23 -8.38
C PRO A 182 -11.22 7.15 -9.61
N ASP A 183 -10.39 8.18 -9.64
CA ASP A 183 -10.33 9.20 -10.68
C ASP A 183 -9.07 9.10 -11.56
N ASP A 184 -8.84 10.08 -12.43
CA ASP A 184 -7.71 10.05 -13.37
C ASP A 184 -6.34 10.10 -12.68
N ASP A 185 -6.23 10.78 -11.55
CA ASP A 185 -5.01 10.78 -10.73
C ASP A 185 -4.74 9.38 -10.17
N SER A 186 -5.80 8.70 -9.72
CA SER A 186 -5.75 7.32 -9.24
C SER A 186 -5.25 6.36 -10.35
N ARG A 187 -5.76 6.52 -11.59
CA ARG A 187 -5.34 5.73 -12.76
C ARG A 187 -3.88 5.99 -13.14
N ALA A 188 -3.43 7.25 -13.13
CA ALA A 188 -2.06 7.60 -13.45
C ALA A 188 -1.04 6.97 -12.48
N LEU A 189 -1.41 6.85 -11.19
CA LEU A 189 -0.59 6.18 -10.19
C LEU A 189 -0.50 4.67 -10.43
N VAL A 190 -1.61 4.02 -10.80
CA VAL A 190 -1.61 2.59 -11.16
C VAL A 190 -0.84 2.32 -12.44
N GLU A 191 -0.97 3.17 -13.46
CA GLU A 191 -0.18 3.03 -14.69
C GLU A 191 1.33 3.10 -14.40
N SER A 192 1.73 4.02 -13.53
CA SER A 192 3.12 4.13 -13.08
C SER A 192 3.55 2.90 -12.30
N LEU A 193 2.68 2.38 -11.40
CA LEU A 193 2.92 1.19 -10.59
C LEU A 193 3.16 -0.06 -11.43
N LEU A 194 2.36 -0.27 -12.48
CA LEU A 194 2.46 -1.45 -13.38
C LEU A 194 3.78 -1.52 -14.16
N ARG A 195 4.55 -0.42 -14.18
CA ARG A 195 5.87 -0.36 -14.83
C ARG A 195 7.01 -0.67 -13.86
N VAL A 196 6.76 -0.73 -12.54
CA VAL A 196 7.80 -0.91 -11.52
C VAL A 196 8.11 -2.40 -11.29
N PRO A 197 9.38 -2.83 -11.41
CA PRO A 197 9.77 -4.21 -11.13
C PRO A 197 9.95 -4.39 -9.61
N PHE A 198 8.91 -4.88 -8.94
CA PHE A 198 8.88 -5.02 -7.48
C PHE A 198 9.47 -6.36 -6.97
N VAL A 199 10.06 -7.16 -7.87
CA VAL A 199 10.66 -8.44 -7.56
C VAL A 199 12.19 -8.34 -7.52
N PRO A 200 12.88 -9.08 -6.63
CA PRO A 200 14.31 -8.91 -6.40
C PRO A 200 15.21 -9.35 -7.58
N TRP A 201 14.67 -10.02 -8.59
CA TRP A 201 15.44 -10.53 -9.74
C TRP A 201 15.27 -9.73 -11.04
N ALA A 202 14.49 -8.64 -11.03
CA ALA A 202 14.22 -7.87 -12.24
C ALA A 202 14.48 -6.38 -12.04
N THR A 203 15.16 -5.77 -13.01
CA THR A 203 15.40 -4.32 -13.07
C THR A 203 14.44 -3.60 -14.01
N GLN A 204 13.65 -4.33 -14.79
CA GLN A 204 12.63 -3.82 -15.70
C GLN A 204 11.39 -4.73 -15.70
N THR A 205 10.21 -4.14 -15.94
CA THR A 205 8.96 -4.89 -16.07
C THR A 205 8.70 -5.25 -17.52
N ASN A 206 8.52 -6.55 -17.81
CA ASN A 206 8.12 -7.01 -19.14
C ASN A 206 6.59 -7.25 -19.24
N ARG A 207 6.10 -7.57 -20.44
CA ARG A 207 4.67 -7.81 -20.70
C ARG A 207 4.09 -8.94 -19.83
N VAL A 208 4.83 -10.03 -19.62
CA VAL A 208 4.38 -11.16 -18.81
C VAL A 208 4.19 -10.74 -17.35
N MET A 209 5.15 -10.00 -16.80
CA MET A 209 5.07 -9.48 -15.43
C MET A 209 3.90 -8.51 -15.28
N SER A 210 3.70 -7.62 -16.24
CA SER A 210 2.56 -6.68 -16.22
C SER A 210 1.22 -7.43 -16.22
N THR A 211 1.08 -8.49 -17.03
CA THR A 211 -0.11 -9.36 -17.03
C THR A 211 -0.32 -10.05 -15.69
N VAL A 212 0.75 -10.57 -15.08
CA VAL A 212 0.71 -11.20 -13.75
C VAL A 212 0.29 -10.18 -12.69
N TYR A 213 0.87 -8.98 -12.69
CA TYR A 213 0.54 -7.92 -11.75
C TYR A 213 -0.91 -7.46 -11.89
N ALA A 214 -1.39 -7.30 -13.12
CA ALA A 214 -2.80 -6.99 -13.36
C ALA A 214 -3.72 -8.12 -12.85
N ALA A 215 -3.40 -9.39 -13.13
CA ALA A 215 -4.18 -10.53 -12.67
C ALA A 215 -4.24 -10.64 -11.14
N LEU A 216 -3.09 -10.47 -10.48
CA LEU A 216 -3.01 -10.46 -9.02
C LEU A 216 -3.77 -9.27 -8.44
N SER A 217 -3.63 -8.08 -9.01
CA SER A 217 -4.37 -6.91 -8.55
C SER A 217 -5.88 -7.15 -8.64
N ARG A 218 -6.39 -7.61 -9.79
CA ARG A 218 -7.81 -7.96 -9.96
C ARG A 218 -8.30 -9.00 -8.94
N ALA A 219 -7.51 -10.03 -8.64
CA ALA A 219 -7.84 -11.03 -7.63
C ALA A 219 -7.93 -10.45 -6.20
N LEU A 220 -7.07 -9.49 -5.89
CA LEU A 220 -6.88 -8.99 -4.53
C LEU A 220 -7.77 -7.79 -4.20
N ILE A 221 -7.99 -6.86 -5.15
CA ILE A 221 -8.84 -5.68 -4.94
C ILE A 221 -10.26 -5.82 -5.50
N GLY A 222 -10.49 -6.86 -6.33
CA GLY A 222 -11.77 -7.10 -6.99
C GLY A 222 -11.93 -6.33 -8.30
N ASN A 223 -12.81 -6.85 -9.17
CA ASN A 223 -12.97 -6.32 -10.52
C ASN A 223 -13.50 -4.88 -10.56
N VAL A 224 -14.42 -4.51 -9.66
CA VAL A 224 -15.02 -3.14 -9.65
C VAL A 224 -13.94 -2.06 -9.49
N TYR A 225 -13.06 -2.20 -8.50
CA TYR A 225 -11.98 -1.24 -8.29
C TYR A 225 -10.86 -1.38 -9.30
N ALA A 226 -10.54 -2.61 -9.73
CA ALA A 226 -9.54 -2.82 -10.76
C ALA A 226 -9.95 -2.19 -12.10
N ASP A 227 -11.21 -2.30 -12.49
CA ASP A 227 -11.75 -1.66 -13.70
C ASP A 227 -11.74 -0.14 -13.56
N ALA A 228 -12.14 0.39 -12.40
CA ALA A 228 -12.12 1.82 -12.13
C ALA A 228 -10.71 2.42 -12.16
N LEU A 229 -9.71 1.66 -11.71
CA LEU A 229 -8.28 2.00 -11.75
C LEU A 229 -7.63 1.75 -13.12
N GLY A 230 -8.34 1.17 -14.09
CA GLY A 230 -7.85 0.96 -15.45
C GLY A 230 -6.91 -0.25 -15.61
N TYR A 231 -6.99 -1.25 -14.73
CA TYR A 231 -6.24 -2.49 -14.92
C TYR A 231 -6.71 -3.24 -16.16
N PRO A 232 -5.79 -3.77 -16.99
CA PRO A 232 -6.18 -4.57 -18.15
C PRO A 232 -6.91 -5.85 -17.70
N HIS A 233 -7.85 -6.32 -18.52
CA HIS A 233 -8.49 -7.61 -18.31
C HIS A 233 -7.49 -8.74 -18.59
N THR A 234 -7.36 -9.67 -17.65
CA THR A 234 -6.40 -10.77 -17.70
C THR A 234 -7.01 -12.05 -17.11
N PRO A 235 -6.50 -13.24 -17.47
CA PRO A 235 -6.98 -14.50 -16.90
C PRO A 235 -6.54 -14.63 -15.44
N VAL A 236 -7.43 -14.24 -14.52
CA VAL A 236 -7.15 -14.22 -13.07
C VAL A 236 -7.01 -15.62 -12.48
N ALA A 237 -7.94 -16.52 -12.80
CA ALA A 237 -8.05 -17.83 -12.16
C ALA A 237 -6.78 -18.71 -12.26
N PRO A 238 -6.19 -18.95 -13.46
CA PRO A 238 -5.01 -19.80 -13.56
C PRO A 238 -3.78 -19.21 -12.86
N ILE A 239 -3.60 -17.89 -12.95
CA ILE A 239 -2.48 -17.19 -12.31
C ILE A 239 -2.62 -17.29 -10.79
N LEU A 240 -3.79 -16.98 -10.25
CA LEU A 240 -4.03 -17.06 -8.80
C LEU A 240 -3.90 -18.50 -8.28
N ALA A 241 -4.36 -19.50 -9.04
CA ALA A 241 -4.21 -20.91 -8.67
C ALA A 241 -2.73 -21.31 -8.56
N GLY A 242 -1.89 -20.91 -9.54
CA GLY A 242 -0.45 -21.15 -9.49
C GLY A 242 0.21 -20.53 -8.26
N TYR A 243 -0.12 -19.27 -7.96
CA TYR A 243 0.38 -18.61 -6.75
C TYR A 243 -0.10 -19.29 -5.46
N ARG A 244 -1.35 -19.75 -5.40
CA ARG A 244 -1.90 -20.50 -4.25
C ARG A 244 -1.17 -21.81 -4.00
N VAL A 245 -0.85 -22.56 -5.06
CA VAL A 245 -0.07 -23.79 -4.94
C VAL A 245 1.34 -23.48 -4.44
N ALA A 246 2.02 -22.51 -5.05
CA ALA A 246 3.39 -22.14 -4.68
C ALA A 246 3.49 -21.59 -3.24
N ALA A 247 2.57 -20.72 -2.84
CA ALA A 247 2.47 -20.17 -1.50
C ALA A 247 2.15 -21.24 -0.46
N SER A 248 1.15 -22.09 -0.72
CA SER A 248 0.78 -23.20 0.18
C SER A 248 1.96 -24.17 0.37
N ALA A 249 2.67 -24.51 -0.72
CA ALA A 249 3.86 -25.35 -0.65
C ALA A 249 5.02 -24.69 0.12
N SER A 250 5.16 -23.36 0.01
CA SER A 250 6.13 -22.60 0.79
C SER A 250 5.77 -22.60 2.28
N ASP A 251 4.50 -22.36 2.62
CA ASP A 251 4.03 -22.35 4.01
C ASP A 251 4.08 -23.76 4.64
N TRP A 252 3.76 -24.80 3.87
CA TRP A 252 3.92 -26.19 4.30
C TRP A 252 5.38 -26.52 4.60
N ARG A 253 6.33 -26.21 3.69
CA ARG A 253 7.76 -26.46 3.93
C ARG A 253 8.26 -25.75 5.19
N ARG A 254 7.83 -24.51 5.41
CA ARG A 254 8.15 -23.74 6.62
C ARG A 254 7.71 -24.47 7.90
N ARG A 255 6.49 -25.03 7.92
CA ARG A 255 5.94 -25.73 9.09
C ARG A 255 6.58 -27.10 9.32
N SER A 256 6.96 -27.78 8.24
CA SER A 256 7.50 -29.15 8.30
C SER A 256 8.97 -29.22 8.69
N LEU A 257 9.72 -28.12 8.55
CA LEU A 257 11.15 -28.08 8.87
C LEU A 257 11.38 -27.51 10.28
N PRO A 258 12.23 -28.14 11.14
CA PRO A 258 12.50 -27.66 12.51
C PRO A 258 13.00 -26.22 12.60
N ALA A 259 13.72 -25.73 11.58
CA ALA A 259 14.21 -24.35 11.47
C ALA A 259 13.46 -23.54 10.40
N GLY A 260 12.35 -24.06 9.86
CA GLY A 260 11.66 -23.50 8.70
C GLY A 260 11.16 -22.07 8.94
N GLU A 261 10.67 -21.76 10.15
CA GLU A 261 10.27 -20.40 10.52
C GLU A 261 11.43 -19.41 10.42
N ARG A 262 12.56 -19.71 11.08
CA ARG A 262 13.75 -18.85 11.07
C ARG A 262 14.29 -18.65 9.66
N ILE A 263 14.40 -19.72 8.88
CA ILE A 263 14.85 -19.69 7.49
C ILE A 263 13.92 -18.82 6.63
N ALA A 264 12.59 -18.98 6.79
CA ALA A 264 11.63 -18.20 6.02
C ALA A 264 11.70 -16.70 6.37
N VAL A 265 11.89 -16.35 7.64
CA VAL A 265 12.10 -14.96 8.07
C VAL A 265 13.40 -14.39 7.48
N GLU A 266 14.51 -15.11 7.57
CA GLU A 266 15.82 -14.65 7.06
C GLU A 266 15.80 -14.46 5.53
N LEU A 267 15.29 -15.46 4.79
CA LEU A 267 15.13 -15.38 3.33
C LEU A 267 14.16 -14.28 2.94
N GLY A 268 13.07 -14.11 3.70
CA GLY A 268 12.10 -13.06 3.49
C GLY A 268 12.70 -11.66 3.64
N ARG A 269 13.43 -11.42 4.73
CA ARG A 269 14.20 -10.18 4.96
C ARG A 269 15.21 -9.93 3.84
N ALA A 270 15.96 -10.95 3.46
CA ALA A 270 16.92 -10.86 2.36
C ALA A 270 16.23 -10.46 1.05
N SER A 271 15.11 -11.12 0.70
CA SER A 271 14.35 -10.83 -0.52
C SER A 271 13.86 -9.38 -0.57
N TRP A 272 13.39 -8.84 0.56
CA TRP A 272 12.94 -7.46 0.63
C TRP A 272 14.08 -6.45 0.53
N ARG A 273 15.24 -6.73 1.17
CA ARG A 273 16.44 -5.90 1.03
C ARG A 273 16.97 -5.89 -0.41
N THR A 274 16.98 -7.04 -1.08
CA THR A 274 17.38 -7.15 -2.49
C THR A 274 16.43 -6.36 -3.38
N ALA A 275 15.12 -6.51 -3.21
CA ALA A 275 14.13 -5.75 -3.98
C ALA A 275 14.28 -4.23 -3.76
N LEU A 276 14.53 -3.79 -2.52
CA LEU A 276 14.81 -2.40 -2.22
C LEU A 276 16.10 -1.91 -2.91
N GLY A 277 17.19 -2.70 -2.84
CA GLY A 277 18.47 -2.34 -3.44
C GLY A 277 18.39 -2.22 -4.96
N VAL A 278 17.72 -3.18 -5.61
CA VAL A 278 17.42 -3.16 -7.06
C VAL A 278 16.58 -1.93 -7.40
N GLY A 279 15.52 -1.68 -6.64
CA GLY A 279 14.58 -0.60 -6.88
C GLY A 279 15.16 0.81 -6.71
N LEU A 280 16.05 0.99 -5.74
CA LEU A 280 16.72 2.27 -5.50
C LEU A 280 17.96 2.48 -6.38
N GLY A 281 18.45 1.44 -7.07
CA GLY A 281 19.63 1.53 -7.93
C GLY A 281 20.87 2.06 -7.20
N GLY A 282 21.06 1.65 -5.94
CA GLY A 282 22.19 2.07 -5.09
C GLY A 282 22.07 3.47 -4.46
N ARG A 283 20.98 4.22 -4.70
CA ARG A 283 20.74 5.51 -4.05
C ARG A 283 20.05 5.33 -2.69
N PRO A 284 20.33 6.15 -1.68
CA PRO A 284 19.60 6.08 -0.42
C PRO A 284 18.15 6.55 -0.59
N ALA A 285 17.22 5.95 0.17
CA ALA A 285 15.86 6.46 0.32
C ALA A 285 15.91 7.80 1.08
N GLU A 286 15.22 8.83 0.57
CA GLU A 286 15.31 10.18 1.15
C GLU A 286 13.97 10.62 1.75
N PHE A 287 13.92 10.69 3.07
CA PHE A 287 12.77 11.23 3.80
C PHE A 287 12.99 12.70 4.14
N ARG A 288 13.08 13.56 3.12
CA ARG A 288 13.30 15.00 3.31
C ARG A 288 12.00 15.69 3.70
N ILE A 289 12.04 16.48 4.78
CA ILE A 289 10.93 17.35 5.16
C ILE A 289 10.90 18.52 4.17
N PRO A 290 9.77 18.77 3.48
CA PRO A 290 9.68 19.88 2.55
C PRO A 290 9.93 21.22 3.26
N GLY A 291 10.78 22.08 2.68
CA GLY A 291 11.06 23.41 3.22
C GLY A 291 9.83 24.33 3.23
N ARG A 292 9.79 25.27 4.19
CA ARG A 292 8.79 26.35 4.22
C ARG A 292 9.12 27.35 3.11
N GLY A 293 8.41 27.33 1.98
CA GLY A 293 8.55 28.36 0.93
C GLY A 293 8.48 27.88 -0.53
N GLY A 294 8.54 26.57 -0.80
CA GLY A 294 8.35 26.07 -2.17
C GLY A 294 6.88 26.12 -2.58
N ALA A 295 6.53 26.94 -3.56
CA ALA A 295 5.20 26.95 -4.17
C ALA A 295 4.83 25.52 -4.62
N VAL A 296 3.57 25.12 -4.39
CA VAL A 296 3.00 23.95 -5.08
C VAL A 296 3.10 24.29 -6.57
N ARG A 297 3.92 23.56 -7.33
CA ARG A 297 4.06 23.81 -8.76
C ARG A 297 2.72 23.50 -9.41
N SER A 298 2.00 24.53 -9.84
CA SER A 298 0.79 24.38 -10.64
C SER A 298 1.17 23.71 -11.96
N LYS A 299 0.93 22.41 -12.08
CA LYS A 299 0.85 21.77 -13.38
C LYS A 299 -0.57 21.25 -13.52
N ARG A 300 -1.35 21.96 -14.33
CA ARG A 300 -2.59 21.47 -14.94
C ARG A 300 -2.28 20.09 -15.54
N PHE A 301 -2.60 19.01 -14.83
CA PHE A 301 -2.44 17.65 -15.33
C PHE A 301 -3.81 16.99 -15.44
N LEU A 302 -4.07 16.43 -16.62
CA LEU A 302 -5.22 15.60 -17.01
C LEU A 302 -6.59 16.27 -17.27
N ARG A 303 -6.65 17.57 -17.63
CA ARG A 303 -7.79 18.05 -18.46
C ARG A 303 -7.51 17.72 -19.93
N GLY A 304 -7.74 16.48 -20.34
CA GLY A 304 -7.46 16.11 -21.75
C GLY A 304 -7.96 14.77 -22.26
N ARG A 305 -8.67 13.96 -21.47
CA ARG A 305 -9.35 12.76 -22.01
C ARG A 305 -10.75 12.66 -21.43
N SER A 306 -11.73 12.96 -22.28
CA SER A 306 -13.14 12.72 -22.01
C SER A 306 -13.36 11.25 -21.67
N VAL A 307 -13.89 10.99 -20.49
CA VAL A 307 -14.41 9.67 -20.08
C VAL A 307 -15.55 9.28 -21.03
N PRO A 308 -15.55 8.09 -21.64
CA PRO A 308 -16.69 7.64 -22.44
C PRO A 308 -17.93 7.48 -21.54
N PRO A 309 -19.12 7.86 -22.03
CA PRO A 309 -20.33 7.98 -21.21
C PRO A 309 -20.92 6.58 -20.96
N ARG A 310 -20.39 5.83 -19.98
CA ARG A 310 -21.05 4.60 -19.50
C ARG A 310 -21.08 4.40 -17.98
N VAL A 311 -20.41 5.24 -17.18
CA VAL A 311 -20.42 5.09 -15.71
C VAL A 311 -21.51 5.95 -15.03
N ALA A 312 -22.20 6.81 -15.78
CA ALA A 312 -23.28 7.66 -15.24
C ALA A 312 -24.62 6.92 -14.99
N GLN A 313 -24.82 5.71 -15.51
CA GLN A 313 -26.12 5.02 -15.42
C GLN A 313 -26.33 4.19 -14.14
N ALA A 314 -25.32 4.00 -13.29
CA ALA A 314 -25.49 3.27 -12.03
C ALA A 314 -26.20 4.09 -10.92
N LYS A 315 -26.35 5.41 -11.08
CA LYS A 315 -27.05 6.29 -10.12
C LYS A 315 -28.47 6.69 -10.51
N ALA A 316 -28.92 6.42 -11.74
CA ALA A 316 -30.25 6.83 -12.21
C ALA A 316 -31.37 5.77 -11.98
N GLY A 317 -31.03 4.51 -11.71
CA GLY A 317 -32.02 3.42 -11.52
C GLY A 317 -32.61 3.27 -10.12
N ARG A 318 -32.40 4.22 -9.19
CA ARG A 318 -32.93 4.17 -7.81
C ARG A 318 -33.71 5.41 -7.38
N ARG A 319 -34.19 6.22 -8.33
CA ARG A 319 -35.07 7.35 -8.05
C ARG A 319 -36.14 7.51 -9.13
N THR A 320 -36.99 6.49 -9.28
CA THR A 320 -38.37 6.62 -9.80
C THR A 320 -39.16 5.44 -9.26
N GLY A 321 -39.71 5.63 -8.05
CA GLY A 321 -41.08 5.22 -7.77
C GLY A 321 -41.97 6.43 -8.02
#